data_AF-A0A356FCH3-F1
#
_entry.id   AF-A0A356FCH3-F1
#
_cell.length_a   1.000
_cell.length_b   1.000
_cell.length_c   1.000
_cell.angle_alpha   90.00
_cell.angle_beta   90.00
_cell.angle_gamma   90.00
#
_symmetry.space_group_name_H-M   'P 1'
#
loop_
_entity.id
_entity.type
_entity.pdbx_description
1 polymer ?
#
loop_
_entity_poly.entity_id
_entity_poly.type
_entity_poly.pdbx_seq_one_letter_code
_entity_poly.pdbx_strand_id
1 'polypeptide(L)'
;MRNQILFLFMGAVWGWSQPGGASLRGADAGPVDFSNDVMAVLSKAGCNQGTCHGNRSGKGGFKLSLRGQDPALDYVALTRGPRGRRVDRVIPEKSLILLKPAAEVPHEGGRRFRAGDAPFEILRNWIRSGAPGPDSRSAKLERLEVSPGKELEVLVDPAAELQVRVHAVFSDGTRRDVSELAVYEPVGDTVAVSSRGLIR
;
A
#
# COMPACT_ATOMS: atom_id res chain seq x y z
N MET A 1 -48.74 31.33 -36.63
CA MET A 1 -48.28 30.03 -37.16
C MET A 1 -46.79 29.90 -36.89
N ARG A 2 -46.39 29.02 -35.96
CA ARG A 2 -44.98 28.67 -35.72
C ARG A 2 -44.97 27.30 -35.05
N ASN A 3 -44.56 26.29 -35.81
CA ASN A 3 -44.49 24.89 -35.39
C ASN A 3 -43.45 24.71 -34.27
N GLN A 4 -43.83 23.99 -33.22
CA GLN A 4 -42.91 23.36 -32.28
C GLN A 4 -43.10 21.84 -32.37
N ILE A 5 -41.99 21.12 -32.46
CA ILE A 5 -41.90 19.67 -32.49
C ILE A 5 -41.64 19.18 -31.06
N LEU A 6 -42.40 18.16 -30.69
CA LEU A 6 -42.50 17.49 -29.40
C LEU A 6 -41.29 16.54 -29.20
N PHE A 7 -40.67 16.55 -28.02
CA PHE A 7 -39.80 15.45 -27.58
C PHE A 7 -40.57 14.55 -26.60
N LEU A 8 -40.60 13.25 -26.92
CA LEU A 8 -41.16 12.20 -26.08
C LEU A 8 -40.29 11.94 -24.84
N PHE A 9 -40.93 11.90 -23.67
CA PHE A 9 -40.41 11.28 -22.45
C PHE A 9 -40.76 9.79 -22.45
N MET A 10 -39.78 8.94 -22.17
CA MET A 10 -40.00 7.55 -21.75
C MET A 10 -39.31 7.35 -20.41
N GLY A 11 -40.09 7.00 -19.40
CA GLY A 11 -39.70 6.95 -18.00
C GLY A 11 -38.75 5.79 -17.67
N ALA A 12 -37.80 6.06 -16.78
CA ALA A 12 -37.00 5.03 -16.13
C ALA A 12 -37.41 4.95 -14.65
N VAL A 13 -37.74 3.72 -14.24
CA VAL A 13 -38.15 3.33 -12.88
C VAL A 13 -36.98 3.54 -11.92
N TRP A 14 -37.25 4.19 -10.79
CA TRP A 14 -36.30 4.40 -9.70
C TRP A 14 -36.05 3.08 -8.94
N GLY A 15 -34.94 2.42 -9.22
CA GLY A 15 -34.41 1.33 -8.40
C GLY A 15 -33.48 1.90 -7.33
N TRP A 16 -33.92 1.90 -6.07
CA TRP A 16 -33.07 2.23 -4.93
C TRP A 16 -32.00 1.14 -4.77
N SER A 17 -30.78 1.40 -5.23
CA SER A 17 -29.63 0.55 -4.91
C SER A 17 -29.13 0.91 -3.52
N GLN A 18 -29.28 -0.02 -2.58
CA GLN A 18 -28.64 0.03 -1.27
C GLN A 18 -27.11 0.07 -1.46
N PRO A 19 -26.34 0.90 -0.70
CA PRO A 19 -24.91 0.69 -0.57
C PRO A 19 -24.69 -0.54 0.30
N GLY A 20 -24.78 -1.72 -0.30
CA GLY A 20 -24.41 -2.98 0.33
C GLY A 20 -22.91 -2.94 0.65
N GLY A 21 -22.59 -2.96 1.94
CA GLY A 21 -21.23 -3.05 2.43
C GLY A 21 -20.52 -4.28 1.87
N ALA A 22 -19.56 -4.06 0.98
CA ALA A 22 -18.55 -5.06 0.66
C ALA A 22 -17.55 -5.09 1.82
N SER A 23 -17.80 -5.99 2.77
CA SER A 23 -16.75 -6.49 3.64
C SER A 23 -15.67 -7.08 2.75
N LEU A 24 -14.53 -6.39 2.61
CA LEU A 24 -13.32 -6.96 2.03
C LEU A 24 -12.78 -8.00 3.01
N ARG A 25 -13.42 -9.18 3.04
CA ARG A 25 -12.84 -10.37 3.66
C ARG A 25 -11.62 -10.73 2.83
N GLY A 26 -10.45 -10.54 3.43
CA GLY A 26 -9.22 -11.13 2.95
C GLY A 26 -9.37 -12.65 2.89
N ALA A 27 -9.33 -13.21 1.69
CA ALA A 27 -9.26 -14.66 1.48
C ALA A 27 -8.82 -15.05 0.05
N ASP A 28 -8.14 -14.19 -0.71
CA ASP A 28 -7.60 -14.56 -2.03
C ASP A 28 -6.36 -13.73 -2.42
N ALA A 29 -5.54 -13.35 -1.44
CA ALA A 29 -4.18 -12.93 -1.74
C ALA A 29 -3.33 -14.19 -1.88
N GLY A 30 -2.85 -14.47 -3.10
CA GLY A 30 -1.88 -15.54 -3.32
C GLY A 30 -0.62 -15.40 -2.45
N PRO A 31 0.38 -16.28 -2.63
CA PRO A 31 1.62 -16.23 -1.85
C PRO A 31 2.22 -14.81 -1.81
N VAL A 32 2.60 -14.34 -0.62
CA VAL A 32 3.20 -13.01 -0.45
C VAL A 32 4.54 -12.97 -1.19
N ASP A 33 4.63 -12.07 -2.18
CA ASP A 33 5.84 -11.84 -2.95
C ASP A 33 6.71 -10.78 -2.28
N PHE A 34 8.01 -11.03 -2.18
CA PHE A 34 8.92 -10.10 -1.50
C PHE A 34 8.98 -8.75 -2.23
N SER A 35 9.16 -8.78 -3.56
CA SER A 35 9.38 -7.57 -4.35
C SER A 35 8.12 -6.72 -4.49
N ASN A 36 6.95 -7.36 -4.60
CA ASN A 36 5.68 -6.67 -4.83
C ASN A 36 4.96 -6.29 -3.54
N ASP A 37 5.00 -7.15 -2.51
CA ASP A 37 4.19 -6.97 -1.31
C ASP A 37 5.03 -6.47 -0.12
N VAL A 38 6.14 -7.14 0.20
CA VAL A 38 6.99 -6.76 1.34
C VAL A 38 7.62 -5.40 1.10
N MET A 39 8.20 -5.18 -0.08
CA MET A 39 8.79 -3.88 -0.41
C MET A 39 7.75 -2.75 -0.45
N ALA A 40 6.53 -3.02 -0.93
CA ALA A 40 5.45 -2.04 -0.89
C ALA A 40 5.10 -1.66 0.56
N VAL A 41 5.04 -2.62 1.49
CA VAL A 41 4.86 -2.35 2.92
C VAL A 41 5.97 -1.47 3.48
N LEU A 42 7.23 -1.78 3.18
CA LEU A 42 8.36 -0.99 3.70
C LEU A 42 8.33 0.46 3.20
N SER A 43 7.94 0.66 1.94
CA SER A 43 7.72 1.97 1.34
C SER A 43 6.55 2.69 1.99
N LYS A 44 5.40 2.02 2.12
CA LYS A 44 4.18 2.56 2.74
C LYS A 44 4.38 3.00 4.18
N ALA A 45 5.09 2.18 4.96
CA ALA A 45 5.42 2.46 6.34
C ALA A 45 6.53 3.51 6.51
N GLY A 46 7.16 3.96 5.41
CA GLY A 46 8.26 4.92 5.42
C GLY A 46 9.57 4.35 5.97
N CYS A 47 9.71 3.03 6.08
CA CYS A 47 10.88 2.37 6.65
C CYS A 47 12.13 2.61 5.80
N ASN A 48 11.98 2.52 4.48
CA ASN A 48 13.04 2.67 3.48
C ASN A 48 13.16 4.12 2.93
N GLN A 49 12.61 5.12 3.63
CA GLN A 49 12.74 6.52 3.23
C GLN A 49 14.10 7.11 3.62
N GLY A 50 14.50 8.17 2.92
CA GLY A 50 15.79 8.84 3.11
C GLY A 50 15.98 9.51 4.48
N THR A 51 14.90 9.71 5.23
CA THR A 51 14.94 10.20 6.63
C THR A 51 15.08 9.07 7.65
N CYS A 52 15.02 7.80 7.23
CA CYS A 52 14.99 6.61 8.08
C CYS A 52 16.03 5.58 7.64
N HIS A 53 15.66 4.32 7.40
CA HIS A 53 16.63 3.26 7.07
C HIS A 53 17.07 3.28 5.60
N GLY A 54 16.39 4.02 4.73
CA GLY A 54 16.77 4.20 3.32
C GLY A 54 17.85 5.27 3.08
N ASN A 55 18.35 5.91 4.13
CA ASN A 55 19.40 6.92 4.00
C ASN A 55 20.77 6.29 3.68
N ARG A 56 21.75 7.11 3.26
CA ARG A 56 23.09 6.65 2.83
C ARG A 56 23.78 5.73 3.85
N SER A 57 23.59 5.97 5.14
CA SER A 57 24.20 5.24 6.25
C SER A 57 23.23 4.29 6.98
N GLY A 58 21.95 4.28 6.63
CA GLY A 58 20.89 3.64 7.40
C GLY A 58 20.68 4.28 8.78
N LYS A 59 19.98 3.58 9.68
CA LYS A 59 19.76 4.02 11.07
C LYS A 59 19.80 2.84 12.04
N GLY A 60 20.42 3.01 13.20
CA GLY A 60 20.49 1.97 14.24
C GLY A 60 21.19 0.68 13.79
N GLY A 61 22.18 0.79 12.91
CA GLY A 61 22.90 -0.35 12.32
C GLY A 61 22.05 -1.19 11.36
N PHE A 62 20.95 -0.62 10.83
CA PHE A 62 20.08 -1.25 9.86
C PHE A 62 19.87 -0.30 8.67
N LYS A 63 20.18 -0.80 7.47
CA LYS A 63 20.12 -0.06 6.21
C LYS A 63 19.28 -0.83 5.21
N LEU A 64 18.34 -0.10 4.61
CA LEU A 64 17.59 -0.52 3.44
C LEU A 64 18.03 0.34 2.25
N SER A 65 17.75 -0.14 1.05
CA SER A 65 17.82 0.61 -0.18
C SER A 65 16.76 1.72 -0.14
N LEU A 66 17.09 2.90 -0.68
CA LEU A 66 16.18 4.04 -0.69
C LEU A 66 14.94 3.69 -1.54
N ARG A 67 13.75 3.81 -0.94
CA ARG A 67 12.46 3.55 -1.61
C ARG A 67 12.36 2.19 -2.32
N GLY A 68 13.15 1.20 -1.88
CA GLY A 68 13.09 -0.17 -2.39
C GLY A 68 13.74 -0.39 -3.75
N GLN A 69 14.65 0.49 -4.17
CA GLN A 69 15.40 0.40 -5.43
C GLN A 69 16.23 -0.89 -5.61
N ASP A 70 16.56 -1.61 -4.53
CA ASP A 70 17.28 -2.89 -4.59
C ASP A 70 16.66 -3.92 -3.62
N PRO A 71 15.62 -4.66 -4.07
CA PRO A 71 14.97 -5.68 -3.27
C PRO A 71 15.91 -6.82 -2.83
N ALA A 72 16.93 -7.15 -3.63
CA ALA A 72 17.88 -8.21 -3.29
C ALA A 72 18.75 -7.82 -2.09
N LEU A 73 19.25 -6.58 -2.09
CA LEU A 73 19.98 -6.01 -0.96
C LEU A 73 19.10 -5.92 0.28
N ASP A 74 17.85 -5.47 0.12
CA ASP A 74 16.89 -5.34 1.23
C ASP A 74 16.53 -6.68 1.85
N TYR A 75 16.36 -7.71 1.04
CA TYR A 75 16.15 -9.07 1.51
C TYR A 75 17.30 -9.54 2.40
N VAL A 76 18.55 -9.32 1.97
CA VAL A 76 19.74 -9.67 2.75
C VAL A 76 19.79 -8.87 4.04
N ALA A 77 19.50 -7.56 4.00
CA ALA A 77 19.50 -6.71 5.19
C ALA A 77 18.47 -7.18 6.24
N LEU A 78 17.29 -7.62 5.79
CA LEU A 78 16.21 -8.12 6.65
C LEU A 78 16.51 -9.50 7.23
N THR A 79 17.02 -10.42 6.41
CA THR A 79 17.12 -11.85 6.79
C THR A 79 18.50 -12.24 7.30
N ARG A 80 19.56 -11.51 6.92
CA ARG A 80 20.96 -11.83 7.23
C ARG A 80 21.72 -10.68 7.91
N GLY A 81 21.06 -9.56 8.17
CA GLY A 81 21.67 -8.40 8.83
C GLY A 81 22.22 -8.72 10.23
N PRO A 82 22.98 -7.78 10.84
CA PRO A 82 23.71 -8.01 12.08
C PRO A 82 22.82 -8.61 13.19
N ARG A 83 23.24 -9.79 13.67
CA ARG A 83 22.60 -10.63 14.70
C ARG A 83 21.32 -11.37 14.28
N GLY A 84 20.88 -11.33 13.01
CA GLY A 84 19.73 -12.09 12.51
C GLY A 84 18.37 -11.74 13.14
N ARG A 85 18.30 -10.72 14.00
CA ARG A 85 17.12 -10.45 14.87
C ARG A 85 15.92 -9.82 14.18
N ARG A 86 15.99 -9.54 12.87
CA ARG A 86 14.96 -8.73 12.18
C ARG A 86 13.78 -9.59 11.77
N VAL A 87 14.08 -10.82 11.37
CA VAL A 87 13.12 -11.86 11.02
C VAL A 87 13.41 -13.06 11.90
N ASP A 88 12.46 -13.40 12.78
CA ASP A 88 12.44 -14.65 13.52
C ASP A 88 11.56 -15.63 12.75
N ARG A 89 12.18 -16.65 12.14
CA ARG A 89 11.46 -17.66 11.35
C ARG A 89 10.83 -18.75 12.20
N VAL A 90 11.20 -18.83 13.49
CA VAL A 90 10.67 -19.82 14.43
C VAL A 90 9.41 -19.28 15.09
N ILE A 91 9.44 -18.00 15.51
CA ILE A 91 8.32 -17.31 16.12
C ILE A 91 8.11 -15.98 15.37
N PRO A 92 7.37 -15.99 14.23
CA PRO A 92 7.20 -14.84 13.35
C PRO A 92 6.81 -13.55 14.07
N GLU A 93 5.91 -13.63 15.04
CA GLU A 93 5.40 -12.50 15.82
C GLU A 93 6.50 -11.82 16.66
N LYS A 94 7.60 -12.50 16.98
CA LYS A 94 8.75 -11.90 17.70
C LYS A 94 9.71 -11.13 16.79
N SER A 95 9.46 -11.10 15.49
CA SER A 95 10.30 -10.43 14.52
C SER A 95 10.34 -8.92 14.74
N LEU A 96 11.52 -8.32 14.84
CA LEU A 96 11.65 -6.88 15.03
C LEU A 96 11.06 -6.05 13.87
N ILE A 97 10.97 -6.63 12.66
CA ILE A 97 10.31 -6.01 11.50
C ILE A 97 8.79 -5.83 11.73
N LEU A 98 8.18 -6.58 12.65
CA LEU A 98 6.78 -6.42 13.09
C LEU A 98 6.71 -5.55 14.34
N LEU A 99 7.46 -5.92 15.38
CA LEU A 99 7.34 -5.33 16.71
C LEU A 99 7.71 -3.85 16.74
N LYS A 100 8.78 -3.45 16.04
CA LYS A 100 9.24 -2.06 16.08
C LYS A 100 8.25 -1.13 15.38
N PRO A 101 7.83 -1.36 14.12
CA PRO A 101 6.87 -0.46 13.48
C PRO A 101 5.47 -0.53 14.10
N ALA A 102 5.10 -1.64 14.76
CA ALA A 102 3.87 -1.73 15.58
C ALA A 102 3.96 -0.95 16.90
N ALA A 103 5.16 -0.46 17.27
CA ALA A 103 5.47 0.16 18.56
C ALA A 103 5.17 -0.75 19.76
N GLU A 104 5.33 -2.07 19.60
CA GLU A 104 5.29 -3.06 20.68
C GLU A 104 6.62 -3.13 21.43
N VAL A 105 7.70 -2.67 20.79
CA VAL A 105 8.99 -2.39 21.40
C VAL A 105 9.48 -1.00 20.96
N PRO A 106 10.45 -0.37 21.65
CA PRO A 106 10.93 0.96 21.30
C PRO A 106 11.37 1.08 19.83
N HIS A 107 10.72 1.99 19.11
CA HIS A 107 11.03 2.40 17.75
C HIS A 107 11.07 3.94 17.70
N GLU A 108 12.24 4.52 17.50
CA GLU A 108 12.43 5.97 17.49
C GLU A 108 11.60 6.69 16.43
N GLY A 109 11.38 6.08 15.27
CA GLY A 109 10.49 6.63 14.24
C GLY A 109 9.00 6.41 14.51
N GLY A 110 8.61 6.08 15.75
CA GLY A 110 7.22 5.91 16.17
C GLY A 110 6.50 4.69 15.58
N ARG A 111 5.19 4.65 15.80
CA ARG A 111 4.28 3.64 15.25
C ARG A 111 4.04 3.93 13.76
N ARG A 112 4.12 2.89 12.92
CA ARG A 112 3.85 2.95 11.47
C ARG A 112 2.59 2.20 11.04
N PHE A 113 2.25 1.12 11.76
CA PHE A 113 1.02 0.35 11.60
C PHE A 113 0.64 -0.32 12.93
N ARG A 114 -0.54 -0.95 13.02
CA ARG A 114 -0.98 -1.77 14.15
C ARG A 114 -0.95 -3.26 13.77
N ALA A 115 -0.89 -4.12 14.78
CA ALA A 115 -1.21 -5.53 14.58
C ALA A 115 -2.63 -5.67 14.00
N GLY A 116 -2.78 -6.54 13.00
CA GLY A 116 -4.02 -6.71 12.24
C GLY A 116 -4.23 -5.74 11.06
N ASP A 117 -3.47 -4.66 10.95
CA ASP A 117 -3.48 -3.83 9.73
C ASP A 117 -2.86 -4.62 8.56
N ALA A 118 -3.28 -4.34 7.32
CA ALA A 118 -2.78 -5.05 6.14
C ALA A 118 -1.25 -5.10 6.03
N PRO A 119 -0.47 -4.02 6.29
CA PRO A 119 0.98 -4.08 6.28
C PRO A 119 1.58 -5.07 7.29
N PHE A 120 0.97 -5.19 8.48
CA PHE A 120 1.42 -6.13 9.50
C PHE A 120 1.18 -7.58 9.05
N GLU A 121 -0.03 -7.88 8.56
CA GLU A 121 -0.38 -9.23 8.13
C GLU A 121 0.42 -9.68 6.89
N ILE A 122 0.73 -8.78 5.96
CA ILE A 122 1.62 -9.08 4.81
C ILE A 122 3.00 -9.52 5.30
N LEU A 123 3.63 -8.72 6.17
CA LEU A 123 4.96 -9.05 6.71
C LEU A 123 4.92 -10.35 7.51
N ARG A 124 3.89 -10.53 8.35
CA ARG A 124 3.72 -11.74 9.16
C ARG A 124 3.55 -12.98 8.29
N ASN A 125 2.71 -12.92 7.26
CA ASN A 125 2.47 -14.03 6.34
C ASN A 125 3.71 -14.34 5.51
N TRP A 126 4.46 -13.34 5.06
CA TRP A 126 5.76 -13.54 4.41
C TRP A 126 6.74 -14.31 5.31
N ILE A 127 6.85 -13.92 6.58
CA ILE A 127 7.75 -14.60 7.55
C ILE A 127 7.29 -16.03 7.82
N ARG A 128 5.98 -16.23 8.01
CA ARG A 128 5.37 -17.57 8.20
C ARG A 128 5.61 -18.50 7.03
N SER A 129 5.64 -17.97 5.82
CA SER A 129 5.99 -18.71 4.60
C SER A 129 7.49 -18.97 4.44
N GLY A 130 8.29 -18.75 5.48
CA GLY A 130 9.74 -18.99 5.49
C GLY A 130 10.58 -17.80 5.03
N ALA A 131 9.96 -16.62 4.87
CA ALA A 131 10.60 -15.41 4.34
C ALA A 131 11.31 -15.67 2.99
N PRO A 132 10.58 -16.09 1.93
CA PRO A 132 11.15 -16.25 0.60
C PRO A 132 11.73 -14.92 0.09
N GLY A 133 12.82 -15.01 -0.67
CA GLY A 133 13.46 -13.83 -1.27
C GLY A 133 12.79 -13.41 -2.59
N PRO A 134 13.32 -12.37 -3.25
CA PRO A 134 12.92 -12.02 -4.61
C PRO A 134 13.01 -13.24 -5.55
N ASP A 135 11.95 -13.48 -6.32
CA ASP A 135 11.91 -14.52 -7.37
C ASP A 135 11.88 -13.84 -8.75
N SER A 136 12.75 -14.27 -9.66
CA SER A 136 12.79 -13.76 -11.04
C SER A 136 11.53 -14.11 -11.85
N ARG A 137 10.74 -15.08 -11.38
CA ARG A 137 9.47 -15.50 -12.00
C ARG A 137 8.28 -14.69 -11.50
N SER A 138 8.44 -13.88 -10.45
CA SER A 138 7.35 -13.05 -9.95
C SER A 138 6.91 -12.04 -11.01
N ALA A 139 5.59 -11.84 -11.10
CA ALA A 139 5.02 -10.87 -12.00
C ALA A 139 5.55 -9.47 -11.67
N LYS A 140 6.00 -8.74 -12.68
CA LYS A 140 6.58 -7.40 -12.51
C LYS A 140 5.47 -6.38 -12.55
N LEU A 141 5.52 -5.38 -11.67
CA LEU A 141 4.62 -4.23 -11.75
C LEU A 141 4.89 -3.48 -13.06
N GLU A 142 3.87 -3.34 -13.90
CA GLU A 142 3.97 -2.61 -15.17
C GLU A 142 3.43 -1.18 -15.05
N ARG A 143 2.29 -1.00 -14.38
CA ARG A 143 1.68 0.31 -14.17
C ARG A 143 0.78 0.36 -12.95
N LEU A 144 0.51 1.59 -12.49
CA LEU A 144 -0.54 1.89 -11.53
C LEU A 144 -1.69 2.59 -12.24
N GLU A 145 -2.91 2.11 -12.02
CA GLU A 145 -4.15 2.74 -12.44
C GLU A 145 -4.79 3.44 -11.25
N VAL A 146 -4.85 4.76 -11.30
CA VAL A 146 -5.37 5.60 -10.22
C VAL A 146 -6.76 6.11 -10.61
N SER A 147 -7.72 5.97 -9.70
CA SER A 147 -9.06 6.53 -9.87
C SER A 147 -9.52 7.31 -8.64
N PRO A 148 -10.29 8.39 -8.82
CA PRO A 148 -10.70 8.91 -10.12
C PRO A 148 -9.59 9.73 -10.80
N GLY A 149 -9.27 9.41 -12.06
CA GLY A 149 -8.11 9.99 -12.75
C GLY A 149 -8.29 11.46 -13.16
N LYS A 150 -9.46 11.81 -13.72
CA LYS A 150 -9.78 13.16 -14.21
C LYS A 150 -10.42 14.07 -13.17
N GLU A 151 -10.98 13.52 -12.09
CA GLU A 151 -11.64 14.28 -11.02
C GLU A 151 -10.66 14.77 -9.95
N LEU A 152 -9.40 14.30 -9.98
CA LEU A 152 -8.32 14.84 -9.14
C LEU A 152 -7.91 16.27 -9.53
N GLU A 153 -8.26 16.73 -10.74
CA GLU A 153 -7.86 18.04 -11.25
C GLU A 153 -8.73 19.19 -10.74
N VAL A 154 -9.89 18.92 -10.12
CA VAL A 154 -10.88 19.94 -9.77
C VAL A 154 -11.64 19.55 -8.49
N LEU A 155 -10.99 19.66 -7.33
CA LEU A 155 -11.71 19.79 -6.05
C LEU A 155 -12.13 21.27 -5.91
N VAL A 156 -13.31 21.62 -6.44
CA VAL A 156 -13.83 23.00 -6.44
C VAL A 156 -14.66 23.34 -5.21
N ASP A 157 -14.93 22.38 -4.33
CA ASP A 157 -15.75 22.60 -3.14
C ASP A 157 -14.95 22.35 -1.84
N PRO A 158 -14.94 23.28 -0.87
CA PRO A 158 -14.31 23.10 0.44
C PRO A 158 -14.89 21.94 1.29
N ALA A 159 -15.96 21.26 0.84
CA ALA A 159 -16.51 20.05 1.49
C ALA A 159 -16.30 18.74 0.70
N ALA A 160 -15.53 18.74 -0.40
CA ALA A 160 -15.36 17.56 -1.24
C ALA A 160 -14.33 16.58 -0.65
N GLU A 161 -14.81 15.51 -0.02
CA GLU A 161 -13.98 14.33 0.27
C GLU A 161 -13.87 13.45 -0.98
N LEU A 162 -12.65 13.05 -1.34
CA LEU A 162 -12.40 12.18 -2.49
C LEU A 162 -11.55 10.97 -2.09
N GLN A 163 -12.09 9.77 -2.30
CA GLN A 163 -11.35 8.53 -2.07
C GLN A 163 -10.57 8.12 -3.32
N VAL A 164 -9.25 8.15 -3.24
CA VAL A 164 -8.37 7.62 -4.28
C VAL A 164 -8.28 6.11 -4.17
N ARG A 165 -8.49 5.42 -5.29
CA ARG A 165 -8.27 3.98 -5.47
C ARG A 165 -7.11 3.75 -6.42
N VAL A 166 -6.22 2.83 -6.05
CA VAL A 166 -5.03 2.49 -6.83
C VAL A 166 -5.05 1.00 -7.14
N HIS A 167 -4.93 0.66 -8.41
CA HIS A 167 -4.75 -0.72 -8.84
C HIS A 167 -3.37 -0.90 -9.48
N ALA A 168 -2.66 -1.93 -9.06
CA ALA A 168 -1.43 -2.37 -9.71
C ALA A 168 -1.78 -3.35 -10.84
N VAL A 169 -1.18 -3.14 -12.00
CA VAL A 169 -1.26 -4.08 -13.13
C VAL A 169 0.12 -4.69 -13.35
N PHE A 170 0.17 -6.02 -13.36
CA PHE A 170 1.41 -6.79 -13.43
C PHE A 170 1.58 -7.46 -14.79
N SER A 171 2.81 -7.91 -15.08
CA SER A 171 3.22 -8.49 -16.36
C SER A 171 2.58 -9.83 -16.73
N ASP A 172 1.91 -10.49 -15.77
CA ASP A 172 1.11 -11.68 -16.00
C ASP A 172 -0.37 -11.35 -16.31
N GLY A 173 -0.69 -10.05 -16.45
CA GLY A 173 -2.05 -9.54 -16.65
C GLY A 173 -2.87 -9.43 -15.37
N THR A 174 -2.34 -9.82 -14.21
CA THR A 174 -3.06 -9.67 -12.94
C THR A 174 -3.24 -8.20 -12.58
N ARG A 175 -4.39 -7.91 -11.99
CA ARG A 175 -4.78 -6.57 -11.53
C ARG A 175 -5.17 -6.64 -10.07
N ARG A 176 -4.48 -5.92 -9.20
CA ARG A 176 -4.66 -5.97 -7.74
C ARG A 176 -5.00 -4.59 -7.19
N ASP A 177 -6.00 -4.50 -6.31
CA ASP A 177 -6.20 -3.29 -5.51
C ASP A 177 -5.03 -3.16 -4.52
N VAL A 178 -4.34 -2.03 -4.59
CA VAL A 178 -3.19 -1.70 -3.75
C VAL A 178 -3.40 -0.36 -3.04
N SER A 179 -4.64 0.12 -2.92
CA SER A 179 -4.95 1.42 -2.31
C SER A 179 -4.38 1.57 -0.89
N GLU A 180 -4.43 0.50 -0.09
CA GLU A 180 -3.85 0.52 1.27
C GLU A 180 -2.31 0.46 1.30
N LEU A 181 -1.68 0.04 0.20
CA LEU A 181 -0.22 -0.09 0.07
C LEU A 181 0.42 1.05 -0.74
N ALA A 182 -0.37 1.81 -1.49
CA ALA A 182 0.09 2.93 -2.28
C ALA A 182 0.61 4.06 -1.40
N VAL A 183 1.69 4.73 -1.79
CA VAL A 183 2.21 5.91 -1.12
C VAL A 183 1.57 7.15 -1.74
N TYR A 184 0.90 7.97 -0.92
CA TYR A 184 0.27 9.21 -1.34
C TYR A 184 1.10 10.38 -0.80
N GLU A 185 1.73 11.14 -1.69
CA GLU A 185 2.51 12.34 -1.37
C GLU A 185 1.83 13.54 -2.05
N PRO A 186 1.19 14.45 -1.30
CA PRO A 186 0.60 15.65 -1.88
C PRO A 186 1.71 16.61 -2.32
N VAL A 187 1.46 17.35 -3.40
CA VAL A 187 2.36 18.41 -3.86
C VAL A 187 1.81 19.75 -3.37
N GLY A 188 2.57 20.41 -2.50
CA GLY A 188 2.14 21.66 -1.85
C GLY A 188 1.21 21.45 -0.66
N ASP A 189 0.75 22.56 -0.08
CA ASP A 189 0.04 22.56 1.22
C ASP A 189 -1.49 22.72 1.07
N THR A 190 -2.01 22.68 -0.15
CA THR A 190 -3.41 23.03 -0.44
C THR A 190 -4.39 21.88 -0.23
N VAL A 191 -3.91 20.64 -0.11
CA VAL A 191 -4.75 19.44 -0.06
C VAL A 191 -4.17 18.44 0.94
N ALA A 192 -4.99 17.94 1.87
CA ALA A 192 -4.60 16.89 2.79
C ALA A 192 -4.97 15.52 2.21
N VAL A 193 -4.00 14.59 2.19
CA VAL A 193 -4.26 13.19 1.82
C VAL A 193 -3.96 12.26 2.99
N SER A 194 -4.93 11.43 3.34
CA SER A 194 -4.75 10.44 4.39
C SER A 194 -3.84 9.30 3.91
N SER A 195 -3.34 8.51 4.86
CA SER A 195 -2.60 7.28 4.56
C SER A 195 -3.43 6.21 3.85
N ARG A 196 -4.73 6.39 3.64
CA ARG A 196 -5.56 5.48 2.84
C ARG A 196 -6.05 6.12 1.54
N GLY A 197 -5.48 7.24 1.13
CA GLY A 197 -5.83 7.91 -0.12
C GLY A 197 -7.13 8.73 -0.04
N LEU A 198 -7.62 9.03 1.16
CA LEU A 198 -8.73 9.97 1.33
C LEU A 198 -8.21 11.40 1.26
N ILE A 199 -8.67 12.15 0.27
CA ILE A 199 -8.35 13.57 0.07
C ILE A 199 -9.40 14.44 0.77
N ARG A 200 -8.95 15.50 1.44
CA ARG A 200 -9.72 16.50 2.19
C ARG A 200 -9.12 17.89 2.07
#